data_AF-A0A2D7NCL5-F1
#
_entry.id   AF-A0A2D7NCL5-F1
#
_cell.length_a   1.000
_cell.length_b   1.000
_cell.length_c   1.000
_cell.angle_alpha   90.00
_cell.angle_beta   90.00
_cell.angle_gamma   90.00
#
_symmetry.space_group_name_H-M   'P 1'
#
loop_
_entity.id
_entity.type
_entity.pdbx_description
1 polymer ?
#
loop_
_entity_poly.entity_id
_entity_poly.type
_entity_poly.pdbx_seq_one_letter_code
_entity_poly.pdbx_strand_id
1 'polypeptide(L)'
;MISKLAMSIFFNTAWAYPLFLWNTPLKEIKNGFYRFTLGLSTILWGMACVLLFFNLSLENINQQILLAILSLLIIGSFTAYIWKKEHISLIFITTICGILAFVSYFIHKSILVNSDYLNPAFFIGVFILSNVLFAMILGHWFLNVQNLKIIRLQNIVSILGLSIIIRIVWNFYSIYKKNDLIREGEFISGYEFLVSIDGIFLWIAILFGLFIPLILNFMTSRTLKIFSTQAATGLLYINLVLILMSEMIFKYYLIQYKWVL
;
A
#
# COMPACT_ATOMS: atom_id res chain seq x y z
N MET A 1 8.08 -15.21 9.33
CA MET A 1 8.34 -13.76 9.15
C MET A 1 7.80 -13.25 7.81
N ILE A 2 8.21 -13.85 6.68
CA ILE A 2 7.73 -13.47 5.33
C ILE A 2 6.19 -13.51 5.22
N SER A 3 5.57 -14.56 5.75
CA SER A 3 4.10 -14.71 5.81
C SER A 3 3.42 -13.54 6.53
N LYS A 4 4.01 -13.02 7.62
CA LYS A 4 3.52 -11.87 8.37
C LYS A 4 3.65 -10.56 7.58
N LEU A 5 4.76 -10.38 6.86
CA LEU A 5 4.98 -9.23 5.98
C LEU A 5 3.97 -9.19 4.83
N ALA A 6 3.81 -10.32 4.12
CA ALA A 6 2.87 -10.43 3.03
C ALA A 6 1.42 -10.23 3.49
N MET A 7 1.04 -10.82 4.63
CA MET A 7 -0.27 -10.60 5.26
C MET A 7 -0.51 -9.11 5.55
N SER A 8 0.48 -8.41 6.12
CA SER A 8 0.39 -6.98 6.38
C SER A 8 0.17 -6.17 5.10
N ILE A 9 0.93 -6.47 4.05
CA ILE A 9 0.82 -5.78 2.76
C ILE A 9 -0.56 -6.00 2.16
N PHE A 10 -1.07 -7.23 2.14
CA PHE A 10 -2.36 -7.53 1.51
C PHE A 10 -3.54 -6.92 2.25
N PHE A 11 -3.60 -7.01 3.60
CA PHE A 11 -4.66 -6.36 4.35
C PHE A 11 -4.67 -4.85 4.12
N ASN A 12 -3.48 -4.22 4.13
CA ASN A 12 -3.39 -2.77 4.00
C ASN A 12 -3.67 -2.27 2.59
N THR A 13 -3.15 -2.96 1.58
CA THR A 13 -3.41 -2.59 0.19
C THR A 13 -4.89 -2.81 -0.16
N ALA A 14 -5.54 -3.85 0.36
CA ALA A 14 -6.95 -4.12 0.11
C ALA A 14 -7.86 -2.94 0.49
N TRP A 15 -7.72 -2.36 1.68
CA TRP A 15 -8.59 -1.25 2.08
C TRP A 15 -8.18 0.10 1.48
N ALA A 16 -6.88 0.35 1.29
CA ALA A 16 -6.39 1.66 0.83
C ALA A 16 -6.50 1.84 -0.69
N TYR A 17 -6.37 0.76 -1.47
CA TYR A 17 -6.38 0.81 -2.93
C TYR A 17 -7.68 1.38 -3.53
N PRO A 18 -8.90 0.98 -3.09
CA PRO A 18 -10.15 1.53 -3.65
C PRO A 18 -10.38 3.01 -3.33
N LEU A 19 -9.70 3.60 -2.33
CA LEU A 19 -9.87 5.01 -1.98
C LEU A 19 -9.45 5.95 -3.12
N PHE A 20 -8.51 5.52 -3.97
CA PHE A 20 -8.07 6.29 -5.13
C PHE A 20 -9.13 6.43 -6.21
N LEU A 21 -10.27 5.71 -6.13
CA LEU A 21 -11.42 5.90 -7.01
C LEU A 21 -12.02 7.31 -6.94
N TRP A 22 -11.75 8.07 -5.88
CA TRP A 22 -12.13 9.49 -5.81
C TRP A 22 -11.52 10.35 -6.92
N ASN A 23 -10.37 9.94 -7.45
CA ASN A 23 -9.69 10.63 -8.55
C ASN A 23 -10.21 10.23 -9.94
N THR A 24 -11.16 9.29 -10.01
CA THR A 24 -11.74 8.78 -11.25
C THR A 24 -13.25 8.98 -11.20
N PRO A 25 -13.84 10.02 -11.81
CA PRO A 25 -15.29 10.21 -11.74
C PRO A 25 -16.05 9.21 -12.63
N LEU A 26 -17.17 8.68 -12.12
CA LEU A 26 -18.06 7.72 -12.81
C LEU A 26 -18.53 8.17 -14.19
N LYS A 27 -18.64 9.48 -14.41
CA LYS A 27 -19.08 10.05 -15.69
C LYS A 27 -18.08 9.79 -16.81
N GLU A 28 -16.81 9.56 -16.47
CA GLU A 28 -15.72 9.40 -17.45
C GLU A 28 -15.27 7.94 -17.56
N ILE A 29 -15.35 7.15 -16.49
CA ILE A 29 -14.86 5.77 -16.44
C ILE A 29 -16.02 4.79 -16.23
N LYS A 30 -16.15 3.82 -17.15
CA LYS A 30 -17.18 2.78 -17.08
C LYS A 30 -17.11 1.99 -15.76
N ASN A 31 -18.27 1.54 -15.28
CA ASN A 31 -18.41 0.77 -14.04
C ASN A 31 -17.56 -0.51 -13.98
N GLY A 32 -17.12 -1.05 -15.12
CA GLY A 32 -16.20 -2.18 -15.17
C GLY A 32 -14.91 -1.92 -14.38
N PHE A 33 -14.38 -0.70 -14.39
CA PHE A 33 -13.19 -0.33 -13.61
C PHE A 33 -13.46 -0.38 -12.10
N TYR A 34 -14.59 0.15 -11.64
CA TYR A 34 -14.99 0.10 -10.23
C TYR A 34 -15.17 -1.34 -9.75
N ARG A 35 -15.83 -2.18 -10.56
CA ARG A 35 -16.01 -3.60 -10.26
C ARG A 35 -14.68 -4.34 -10.17
N PHE A 36 -13.77 -4.05 -11.11
CA PHE A 36 -12.42 -4.61 -11.09
C PHE A 36 -11.64 -4.18 -9.84
N THR A 37 -11.66 -2.89 -9.51
CA THR A 37 -10.91 -2.37 -8.35
C THR A 37 -11.40 -2.97 -7.03
N LEU A 38 -12.72 -3.07 -6.84
CA LEU A 38 -13.29 -3.70 -5.66
C LEU A 38 -13.07 -5.22 -5.66
N GLY A 39 -13.16 -5.88 -6.81
CA GLY A 39 -12.85 -7.31 -6.93
C GLY A 39 -11.38 -7.64 -6.65
N LEU A 40 -10.45 -6.76 -7.01
CA LEU A 40 -9.04 -6.94 -6.62
C LEU A 40 -8.87 -6.78 -5.10
N SER A 41 -9.56 -5.81 -4.50
CA SER A 41 -9.55 -5.60 -3.05
C SER A 41 -10.09 -6.82 -2.27
N THR A 42 -11.16 -7.47 -2.76
CA THR A 42 -11.66 -8.72 -2.14
C THR A 42 -10.66 -9.86 -2.24
N ILE A 43 -9.99 -10.01 -3.39
CA ILE A 43 -8.96 -11.04 -3.59
C ILE A 43 -7.78 -10.80 -2.65
N LEU A 44 -7.27 -9.56 -2.57
CA LEU A 44 -6.17 -9.21 -1.67
C LEU A 44 -6.55 -9.46 -0.21
N TRP A 45 -7.76 -9.07 0.22
CA TRP A 45 -8.24 -9.39 1.56
C TRP A 45 -8.33 -10.89 1.80
N GLY A 46 -8.83 -11.66 0.84
CA GLY A 46 -8.89 -13.13 0.91
C GLY A 46 -7.52 -13.77 1.04
N MET A 47 -6.54 -13.33 0.25
CA MET A 47 -5.14 -13.77 0.37
C MET A 47 -4.56 -13.45 1.75
N ALA A 48 -4.88 -12.27 2.30
CA ALA A 48 -4.48 -11.90 3.66
C ALA A 48 -5.10 -12.83 4.72
N CYS A 49 -6.39 -13.20 4.58
CA CYS A 49 -7.05 -14.17 5.47
C CYS A 49 -6.39 -15.56 5.44
N VAL A 50 -5.98 -16.04 4.25
CA VAL A 50 -5.26 -17.32 4.13
C VAL A 50 -3.91 -17.24 4.85
N LEU A 51 -3.15 -16.16 4.65
CA LEU A 51 -1.87 -15.98 5.34
C LEU A 51 -2.04 -15.79 6.86
N LEU A 52 -3.13 -15.15 7.29
CA LEU A 52 -3.48 -15.00 8.69
C LEU A 52 -3.64 -16.37 9.37
N PHE A 53 -4.34 -17.30 8.71
CA PHE A 53 -4.53 -18.66 9.22
C PHE A 53 -3.20 -19.37 9.53
N PHE A 54 -2.19 -19.23 8.67
CA PHE A 54 -0.88 -19.84 8.89
C PHE A 54 0.00 -19.14 9.93
N ASN A 55 -0.35 -17.92 10.36
CA ASN A 55 0.46 -17.12 11.28
C ASN A 55 0.01 -17.19 12.75
N LEU A 56 -1.10 -17.86 13.06
CA LEU A 56 -1.71 -17.88 14.38
C LEU A 56 -1.29 -19.10 15.21
N SER A 57 -0.97 -18.87 16.49
CA SER A 57 -0.81 -19.91 17.51
C SER A 57 -2.16 -20.26 18.16
N LEU A 58 -2.28 -21.49 18.69
CA LEU A 58 -3.51 -22.14 19.17
C LEU A 58 -4.39 -21.33 20.13
N GLU A 59 -3.85 -20.35 20.84
CA GLU A 59 -4.55 -19.61 21.90
C GLU A 59 -5.32 -18.36 21.41
N ASN A 60 -4.95 -17.76 20.27
CA ASN A 60 -5.56 -16.52 19.73
C ASN A 60 -6.47 -16.73 18.50
N ILE A 61 -6.78 -17.99 18.17
CA ILE A 61 -7.33 -18.42 16.88
C ILE A 61 -8.73 -17.84 16.59
N ASN A 62 -9.61 -17.71 17.57
CA ASN A 62 -11.04 -17.54 17.26
C ASN A 62 -11.44 -16.10 16.89
N GLN A 63 -10.95 -15.08 17.58
CA GLN A 63 -11.45 -13.71 17.37
C GLN A 63 -10.90 -13.06 16.10
N GLN A 64 -9.60 -13.23 15.81
CA GLN A 64 -8.95 -12.55 14.70
C GLN A 64 -9.33 -13.16 13.34
N ILE A 65 -9.42 -14.49 13.28
CA ILE A 65 -9.89 -15.20 12.10
C ILE A 65 -11.35 -14.85 11.84
N LEU A 66 -12.19 -14.85 12.88
CA LEU A 66 -13.60 -14.49 12.74
C LEU A 66 -13.75 -13.06 12.20
N LEU A 67 -13.03 -12.08 12.76
CA LEU A 67 -13.04 -10.70 12.27
C LEU A 67 -12.60 -10.60 10.80
N ALA A 68 -11.52 -11.30 10.42
CA ALA A 68 -11.01 -11.29 9.06
C ALA A 68 -11.97 -11.96 8.04
N ILE A 69 -12.67 -13.02 8.45
CA ILE A 69 -13.68 -13.69 7.63
C ILE A 69 -14.94 -12.83 7.51
N LEU A 70 -15.43 -12.25 8.62
CA LEU A 70 -16.59 -11.36 8.60
C LEU A 70 -16.34 -10.16 7.70
N SER A 71 -15.16 -9.55 7.79
CA SER A 71 -14.79 -8.44 6.92
C SER A 71 -14.63 -8.85 5.46
N LEU A 72 -14.15 -10.07 5.17
CA LEU A 72 -14.13 -10.64 3.82
C LEU A 72 -15.56 -10.81 3.26
N LEU A 73 -16.50 -11.29 4.07
CA LEU A 73 -17.90 -11.42 3.68
C LEU A 73 -18.55 -10.05 3.45
N ILE A 74 -18.23 -9.05 4.27
CA ILE A 74 -18.71 -7.66 4.08
C ILE A 74 -18.23 -7.11 2.75
N ILE A 75 -16.92 -7.15 2.47
CA ILE A 75 -16.40 -6.62 1.20
C ILE A 75 -16.91 -7.46 0.02
N GLY A 76 -16.91 -8.79 0.11
CA GLY A 76 -17.40 -9.69 -0.93
C GLY A 76 -18.88 -9.43 -1.27
N SER A 77 -19.75 -9.37 -0.27
CA SER A 77 -21.18 -9.07 -0.48
C SER A 77 -21.40 -7.68 -1.07
N PHE A 78 -20.64 -6.68 -0.63
CA PHE A 78 -20.69 -5.33 -1.21
C PHE A 78 -20.25 -5.31 -2.68
N THR A 79 -19.18 -6.02 -3.02
CA THR A 79 -18.74 -6.11 -4.43
C THR A 79 -19.78 -6.81 -5.30
N ALA A 80 -20.40 -7.89 -4.80
CA ALA A 80 -21.48 -8.58 -5.48
C ALA A 80 -22.72 -7.68 -5.68
N TYR A 81 -23.05 -6.88 -4.66
CA TYR A 81 -24.15 -5.90 -4.72
C TYR A 81 -23.89 -4.81 -5.77
N ILE A 82 -22.67 -4.28 -5.82
CA ILE A 82 -22.26 -3.27 -6.80
C ILE A 82 -22.18 -3.85 -8.23
N TRP A 83 -21.95 -5.15 -8.37
CA TRP A 83 -21.69 -5.79 -9.65
C TRP A 83 -22.79 -5.57 -10.70
N LYS A 84 -24.04 -5.39 -10.27
CA LYS A 84 -25.18 -5.15 -11.18
C LYS A 84 -25.60 -3.68 -11.27
N LYS A 85 -25.05 -2.79 -10.44
CA LYS A 85 -25.46 -1.39 -10.41
C LYS A 85 -24.80 -0.54 -11.49
N GLU A 86 -25.55 0.44 -11.95
CA GLU A 86 -25.09 1.47 -12.90
C GLU A 86 -24.49 2.70 -12.23
N HIS A 87 -24.92 3.00 -11.00
CA HIS A 87 -24.38 4.10 -10.20
C HIS A 87 -23.82 3.58 -8.89
N ILE A 88 -22.56 3.93 -8.62
CA ILE A 88 -21.82 3.49 -7.45
C ILE A 88 -21.41 4.72 -6.67
N SER A 89 -22.01 4.99 -5.51
CA SER A 89 -21.58 6.15 -4.72
C SER A 89 -20.20 5.87 -4.10
N LEU A 90 -19.27 6.81 -4.26
CA LEU A 90 -17.94 6.75 -3.63
C LEU A 90 -18.01 6.73 -2.10
N ILE A 91 -19.07 7.29 -1.50
CA ILE A 91 -19.28 7.32 -0.05
C ILE A 91 -19.38 5.90 0.53
N PHE A 92 -20.21 5.03 -0.06
CA PHE A 92 -20.29 3.63 0.39
C PHE A 92 -18.97 2.87 0.23
N ILE A 93 -18.17 3.21 -0.78
CA ILE A 93 -16.83 2.61 -0.93
C ILE A 93 -15.94 3.07 0.23
N THR A 94 -15.91 4.37 0.54
CA THR A 94 -15.09 4.90 1.62
C THR A 94 -15.49 4.37 2.99
N THR A 95 -16.79 4.17 3.26
CA THR A 95 -17.24 3.62 4.55
C THR A 95 -16.76 2.19 4.73
N ILE A 96 -16.83 1.36 3.69
CA ILE A 96 -16.33 -0.02 3.75
C ILE A 96 -14.82 -0.06 3.85
N CYS A 97 -14.09 0.77 3.09
CA CYS A 97 -12.65 0.93 3.27
C CYS A 97 -12.28 1.33 4.71
N GLY A 98 -13.06 2.21 5.35
CA GLY A 98 -12.85 2.59 6.74
C GLY A 98 -13.05 1.43 7.74
N ILE A 99 -14.10 0.64 7.56
CA ILE A 99 -14.34 -0.57 8.36
C ILE A 99 -13.17 -1.56 8.21
N LEU A 100 -12.74 -1.80 6.97
CA LEU A 100 -11.62 -2.69 6.67
C LEU A 100 -10.29 -2.17 7.23
N ALA A 101 -10.05 -0.86 7.18
CA ALA A 101 -8.88 -0.23 7.78
C ALA A 101 -8.84 -0.46 9.30
N PHE A 102 -9.98 -0.30 9.98
CA PHE A 102 -10.10 -0.55 11.41
C PHE A 102 -9.86 -2.02 11.78
N VAL A 103 -10.44 -2.96 11.03
CA VAL A 103 -10.20 -4.40 11.23
C VAL A 103 -8.73 -4.74 10.98
N SER A 104 -8.14 -4.22 9.89
CA SER A 104 -6.72 -4.39 9.58
C SER A 104 -5.85 -3.90 10.73
N TYR A 105 -6.12 -2.71 11.26
CA TYR A 105 -5.40 -2.16 12.42
C TYR A 105 -5.46 -3.08 13.64
N PHE A 106 -6.64 -3.60 13.98
CA PHE A 106 -6.80 -4.50 15.12
C PHE A 106 -5.97 -5.79 14.95
N ILE A 107 -6.01 -6.40 13.76
CA ILE A 107 -5.22 -7.59 13.43
C ILE A 107 -3.71 -7.31 13.49
N HIS A 108 -3.27 -6.14 13.01
CA HIS A 108 -1.85 -5.76 13.07
C HIS A 108 -1.36 -5.55 14.49
N LYS A 109 -2.16 -4.85 15.31
CA LYS A 109 -1.86 -4.61 16.73
C LYS A 109 -1.70 -5.92 17.49
N SER A 110 -2.50 -6.93 17.18
CA SER A 110 -2.48 -8.20 17.92
C SER A 110 -1.40 -9.19 17.46
N ILE A 111 -1.01 -9.19 16.17
CA ILE A 111 -0.13 -10.24 15.61
C ILE A 111 1.31 -9.79 15.38
N LEU A 112 1.49 -8.52 15.02
CA LEU A 112 2.72 -8.06 14.40
C LEU A 112 3.61 -7.26 15.37
N VAL A 113 3.07 -6.38 16.23
CA VAL A 113 3.89 -5.55 17.16
C VAL A 113 3.08 -5.19 18.42
N ASN A 114 3.63 -5.50 19.59
CA ASN A 114 3.15 -5.01 20.89
C ASN A 114 3.56 -3.53 21.12
N SER A 115 3.37 -2.65 20.14
CA SER A 115 3.67 -1.21 20.24
C SER A 115 2.66 -0.39 19.46
N ASP A 116 2.60 0.91 19.75
CA ASP A 116 1.63 1.82 19.16
C ASP A 116 1.89 2.04 17.66
N TYR A 117 1.19 1.24 16.85
CA TYR A 117 1.11 1.31 15.40
C TYR A 117 0.43 2.55 14.82
N LEU A 118 -0.04 3.46 15.66
CA LEU A 118 -0.73 4.69 15.25
C LEU A 118 0.22 5.75 14.66
N ASN A 119 1.46 5.36 14.32
CA ASN A 119 2.38 6.26 13.66
C ASN A 119 1.88 6.58 12.23
N PRO A 120 1.63 7.86 11.90
CA PRO A 120 1.11 8.27 10.60
C PRO A 120 1.99 7.81 9.43
N ALA A 121 3.28 7.58 9.65
CA ALA A 121 4.19 7.09 8.63
C ALA A 121 3.86 5.69 8.11
N PHE A 122 3.31 4.83 8.96
CA PHE A 122 2.84 3.51 8.52
C PHE A 122 1.80 3.66 7.40
N PHE A 123 0.87 4.59 7.56
CA PHE A 123 -0.16 4.85 6.56
C PHE A 123 0.42 5.45 5.28
N ILE A 124 1.50 6.24 5.36
CA ILE A 124 2.16 6.78 4.15
C ILE A 124 2.66 5.65 3.25
N GLY A 125 3.33 4.63 3.80
CA GLY A 125 3.79 3.46 3.03
C GLY A 125 2.62 2.69 2.39
N VAL A 126 1.56 2.45 3.16
CA VAL A 126 0.32 1.83 2.68
C VAL A 126 -0.27 2.59 1.50
N PHE A 127 -0.41 3.92 1.62
CA PHE A 127 -0.95 4.75 0.55
C PHE A 127 -0.05 4.79 -0.68
N ILE A 128 1.28 4.82 -0.54
CA ILE A 128 2.20 4.80 -1.69
C ILE A 128 2.04 3.51 -2.50
N LEU A 129 2.06 2.36 -1.84
CA LEU A 129 1.91 1.06 -2.52
C LEU A 129 0.53 0.93 -3.19
N SER A 130 -0.53 1.32 -2.48
CA SER A 130 -1.89 1.33 -3.05
C SER A 130 -2.02 2.31 -4.22
N ASN A 131 -1.38 3.47 -4.14
CA ASN A 131 -1.44 4.48 -5.20
C ASN A 131 -0.73 4.02 -6.47
N VAL A 132 0.49 3.46 -6.36
CA VAL A 132 1.22 2.98 -7.55
C VAL A 132 0.50 1.79 -8.20
N LEU A 133 -0.09 0.88 -7.40
CA LEU A 133 -0.93 -0.20 -7.90
C LEU A 133 -2.14 0.36 -8.68
N PHE A 134 -2.81 1.37 -8.12
CA PHE A 134 -3.93 2.05 -8.76
C PHE A 134 -3.52 2.79 -10.04
N ALA A 135 -2.41 3.51 -10.00
CA ALA A 135 -1.85 4.22 -11.15
C ALA A 135 -1.56 3.26 -12.32
N MET A 136 -0.92 2.13 -12.02
CA MET A 136 -0.58 1.11 -13.00
C MET A 136 -1.83 0.50 -13.64
N ILE A 137 -2.82 0.09 -12.82
CA ILE A 137 -4.07 -0.52 -13.31
C ILE A 137 -4.88 0.51 -14.11
N LEU A 138 -4.98 1.74 -13.61
CA LEU A 138 -5.65 2.82 -14.32
C LEU A 138 -4.97 3.06 -15.67
N GLY A 139 -3.64 3.15 -15.69
CA GLY A 139 -2.88 3.31 -16.92
C GLY A 139 -3.11 2.19 -17.93
N HIS A 140 -3.19 0.93 -17.49
CA HIS A 140 -3.56 -0.18 -18.36
C HIS A 140 -4.98 -0.01 -18.93
N TRP A 141 -5.92 0.50 -18.13
CA TRP A 141 -7.28 0.82 -18.60
C TRP A 141 -7.30 1.91 -19.67
N PHE A 142 -6.38 2.89 -19.60
CA PHE A 142 -6.20 3.93 -20.63
C PHE A 142 -5.74 3.36 -21.99
N LEU A 143 -5.13 2.18 -22.02
CA LEU A 143 -4.75 1.51 -23.28
C LEU A 143 -5.96 0.86 -23.97
N ASN A 144 -6.94 0.42 -23.16
CA ASN A 144 -8.08 -0.38 -23.65
C ASN A 144 -9.35 0.46 -23.85
N VAL A 145 -9.47 1.63 -23.20
CA VAL A 145 -10.65 2.50 -23.29
C VAL A 145 -10.29 3.84 -23.90
N GLN A 146 -10.91 4.14 -25.03
CA GLN A 146 -10.76 5.41 -25.74
C GLN A 146 -11.49 6.54 -24.99
N ASN A 147 -11.01 7.78 -25.13
CA ASN A 147 -11.61 9.04 -24.61
C ASN A 147 -11.52 9.29 -23.09
N LEU A 148 -10.61 8.62 -22.37
CA LEU A 148 -10.31 9.01 -20.99
C LEU A 148 -9.42 10.26 -20.95
N LYS A 149 -9.74 11.21 -20.06
CA LYS A 149 -8.93 12.43 -19.89
C LYS A 149 -7.62 12.07 -19.19
N ILE A 150 -6.50 12.29 -19.87
CA ILE A 150 -5.15 11.97 -19.34
C ILE A 150 -4.84 12.67 -18.01
N ILE A 151 -5.51 13.79 -17.72
CA ILE A 151 -5.41 14.54 -16.47
C ILE A 151 -5.64 13.65 -15.23
N ARG A 152 -6.48 12.60 -15.34
CA ARG A 152 -6.77 11.69 -14.22
C ARG A 152 -5.54 10.88 -13.83
N LEU A 153 -4.85 10.32 -14.82
CA LEU A 153 -3.62 9.58 -14.60
C LEU A 153 -2.49 10.51 -14.15
N GLN A 154 -2.41 11.72 -14.72
CA GLN A 154 -1.45 12.74 -14.28
C GLN A 154 -1.64 13.13 -12.81
N ASN A 155 -2.88 13.28 -12.34
CA ASN A 155 -3.17 13.59 -10.94
C ASN A 155 -2.74 12.47 -10.01
N ILE A 156 -3.07 11.22 -10.34
CA ILE A 156 -2.66 10.03 -9.57
C ILE A 156 -1.13 9.92 -9.46
N VAL A 157 -0.42 10.10 -10.58
CA VAL A 157 1.05 10.13 -10.63
C VAL A 157 1.64 11.30 -9.83
N SER A 158 0.96 12.45 -9.83
CA SER A 158 1.39 13.61 -9.03
C SER A 158 1.22 13.35 -7.53
N ILE A 159 0.09 12.75 -7.12
CA ILE A 159 -0.14 12.31 -5.74
C ILE A 159 0.92 11.27 -5.32
N LEU A 160 1.29 10.34 -6.21
CA LEU A 160 2.33 9.34 -5.93
C LEU A 160 3.68 10.02 -5.65
N GLY A 161 4.08 10.96 -6.50
CA GLY A 161 5.31 11.72 -6.31
C GLY A 161 5.35 12.50 -5.00
N LEU A 162 4.25 13.18 -4.67
CA LEU A 162 4.15 13.93 -3.41
C LEU A 162 4.26 12.99 -2.20
N SER A 163 3.56 11.85 -2.21
CA SER A 163 3.62 10.87 -1.12
C SER A 163 5.03 10.30 -0.95
N ILE A 164 5.75 10.01 -2.04
CA ILE A 164 7.14 9.54 -1.98
C ILE A 164 8.06 10.61 -1.36
N ILE A 165 7.89 11.89 -1.71
CA ILE A 165 8.68 12.98 -1.12
C ILE A 165 8.42 13.07 0.40
N ILE A 166 7.15 13.03 0.82
CA ILE A 166 6.78 13.04 2.24
C ILE A 166 7.41 11.83 2.97
N ARG A 167 7.39 10.66 2.33
CA ARG A 167 8.00 9.44 2.86
C ARG A 167 9.51 9.56 3.03
N ILE A 168 10.22 10.14 2.05
CA ILE A 168 11.67 10.39 2.14
C ILE A 168 11.98 11.28 3.35
N VAL A 169 11.27 12.40 3.49
CA VAL A 169 11.47 13.33 4.62
C VAL A 169 11.23 12.63 5.96
N TRP A 170 10.16 11.84 6.05
CA TRP A 170 9.87 11.07 7.25
C TRP A 170 10.96 10.05 7.57
N ASN A 171 11.45 9.31 6.57
CA ASN A 171 12.48 8.27 6.76
C ASN A 171 13.76 8.87 7.35
N PHE A 172 14.24 9.98 6.78
CA PHE A 172 15.43 10.68 7.33
C PHE A 172 15.19 11.23 8.73
N TYR A 173 14.00 11.77 9.02
CA TYR A 173 13.65 12.21 10.37
C TYR A 173 13.61 11.04 11.36
N SER A 174 13.04 9.89 10.97
CA SER A 174 12.97 8.69 11.79
C SER A 174 14.37 8.15 12.11
N ILE A 175 15.26 8.13 11.12
CA ILE A 175 16.68 7.79 11.28
C ILE A 175 17.39 8.73 12.22
N TYR A 176 17.20 10.05 12.06
CA TYR A 176 17.84 11.05 12.94
C TYR A 176 17.42 10.89 14.41
N LYS A 177 16.15 10.56 14.65
CA LYS A 177 15.58 10.51 16.01
C LYS A 177 15.83 9.17 16.72
N LYS A 178 16.08 8.08 15.99
CA LYS A 178 16.18 6.73 16.56
C LYS A 178 17.52 6.55 17.28
N ASN A 179 17.51 6.36 18.60
CA ASN A 179 18.71 6.20 19.43
C ASN A 179 18.68 4.96 20.35
N ASP A 180 17.62 4.16 20.24
CA ASP A 180 17.28 3.05 21.14
C ASP A 180 17.33 1.69 20.43
N LEU A 181 18.11 1.56 19.35
CA LEU A 181 18.30 0.28 18.68
C LEU A 181 19.30 -0.56 19.47
N ILE A 182 18.94 -1.80 19.80
CA ILE A 182 19.81 -2.71 20.54
C ILE A 182 20.51 -3.62 19.54
N ARG A 183 21.85 -3.59 19.53
CA ARG A 183 22.70 -4.47 18.72
C ARG A 183 23.81 -5.01 19.60
N GLU A 184 23.94 -6.33 19.67
CA GLU A 184 24.97 -7.02 20.49
C GLU A 184 24.96 -6.61 21.98
N GLY A 185 23.82 -6.13 22.49
CA GLY A 185 23.67 -5.67 23.88
C GLY A 185 23.95 -4.18 24.09
N GLU A 186 24.39 -3.45 23.06
CA GLU A 186 24.63 -2.01 23.11
C GLU A 186 23.52 -1.21 22.41
N PHE A 187 23.29 0.00 22.90
CA PHE A 187 22.40 0.96 22.26
C PHE A 187 23.16 1.71 21.17
N ILE A 188 22.65 1.61 19.94
CA ILE A 188 23.20 2.30 18.77
C ILE A 188 22.18 3.30 18.21
N SER A 189 22.71 4.38 17.66
CA SER A 189 21.92 5.37 16.93
C SER A 189 21.49 4.86 15.54
N GLY A 190 20.44 5.45 14.97
CA GLY A 190 19.97 5.14 13.62
C GLY A 190 21.03 5.43 12.55
N TYR A 191 21.91 6.40 12.80
CA TYR A 191 23.06 6.69 11.94
C TYR A 191 24.12 5.59 11.98
N GLU A 192 24.50 5.13 13.17
CA GLU A 192 25.43 4.01 13.31
C GLU A 192 24.83 2.73 12.72
N PHE A 193 23.52 2.53 12.87
CA PHE A 193 22.81 1.44 12.24
C PHE A 193 22.90 1.49 10.71
N LEU A 194 22.73 2.67 10.09
CA LEU A 194 22.83 2.84 8.63
C LEU A 194 24.22 2.48 8.08
N VAL A 195 25.28 2.71 8.85
CA VAL A 195 26.66 2.41 8.45
C VAL A 195 27.01 0.93 8.71
N SER A 196 26.25 0.26 9.57
CA SER A 196 26.43 -1.17 9.85
C SER A 196 26.01 -2.06 8.68
N ILE A 197 26.45 -3.34 8.73
CA ILE A 197 26.05 -4.38 7.78
C ILE A 197 24.53 -4.56 7.75
N ASP A 198 23.87 -4.44 8.91
CA ASP A 198 22.42 -4.56 9.04
C ASP A 198 21.67 -3.38 8.38
N GLY A 199 22.36 -2.26 8.15
CA GLY A 199 21.88 -1.07 7.45
C GLY A 199 21.87 -1.19 5.92
N ILE A 200 22.53 -2.20 5.34
CA ILE A 200 22.60 -2.37 3.88
C ILE A 200 21.20 -2.55 3.27
N PHE A 201 20.35 -3.36 3.90
CA PHE A 201 18.97 -3.55 3.43
C PHE A 201 18.14 -2.26 3.52
N LEU A 202 18.39 -1.42 4.53
CA LEU A 202 17.74 -0.12 4.67
C LEU A 202 18.15 0.83 3.54
N TRP A 203 19.44 0.85 3.17
CA TRP A 203 19.91 1.60 2.00
C TRP A 203 19.27 1.13 0.70
N ILE A 204 19.15 -0.19 0.50
CA ILE A 204 18.45 -0.75 -0.66
C ILE A 204 17.01 -0.25 -0.70
N ALA A 205 16.30 -0.29 0.43
CA ALA A 205 14.92 0.20 0.51
C ALA A 205 14.80 1.70 0.24
N ILE A 206 15.72 2.52 0.75
CA ILE A 206 15.71 3.98 0.53
C ILE A 206 16.02 4.32 -0.95
N LEU A 207 17.08 3.73 -1.50
CA LEU A 207 17.53 4.04 -2.87
C LEU A 207 16.56 3.48 -3.91
N PHE A 208 16.29 2.17 -3.85
CA PHE A 208 15.46 1.48 -4.83
C PHE A 208 13.96 1.64 -4.56
N GLY A 209 13.55 1.96 -3.33
CA GLY A 209 12.14 2.12 -2.97
C GLY A 209 11.62 3.54 -2.93
N LEU A 210 12.49 4.54 -2.81
CA LEU A 210 12.08 5.94 -2.71
C LEU A 210 12.73 6.80 -3.80
N PHE A 211 14.06 6.83 -3.87
CA PHE A 211 14.75 7.73 -4.82
C PHE A 211 14.55 7.33 -6.29
N ILE A 212 14.80 6.07 -6.65
CA ILE A 212 14.56 5.58 -8.00
C ILE A 212 13.07 5.70 -8.38
N PRO A 213 12.12 5.26 -7.52
CA PRO A 213 10.69 5.51 -7.70
C PRO A 213 10.30 6.97 -7.93
N LEU A 214 10.94 7.92 -7.24
CA LEU A 214 10.69 9.34 -7.44
C LEU A 214 11.15 9.81 -8.83
N ILE A 215 12.32 9.35 -9.28
CA ILE A 215 12.85 9.62 -10.63
C ILE A 215 11.91 9.01 -11.68
N LEU A 216 11.52 7.74 -11.52
CA LEU A 216 10.57 7.07 -12.42
C LEU A 216 9.22 7.77 -12.44
N ASN A 217 8.74 8.27 -11.29
CA ASN A 217 7.50 9.02 -11.21
C ASN A 217 7.60 10.36 -11.96
N PHE A 218 8.73 11.06 -11.85
CA PHE A 218 9.01 12.27 -12.62
C PHE A 218 9.04 11.98 -14.13
N MET A 219 9.75 10.92 -14.55
CA MET A 219 9.78 10.47 -15.94
C MET A 219 8.36 10.14 -16.44
N THR A 220 7.59 9.38 -15.65
CA THR A 220 6.19 9.04 -15.96
C THR A 220 5.35 10.31 -16.14
N SER A 221 5.49 11.31 -15.27
CA SER A 221 4.79 12.60 -15.41
C SER A 221 5.15 13.32 -16.72
N ARG A 222 6.43 13.30 -17.13
CA ARG A 222 6.86 13.87 -18.42
C ARG A 222 6.31 13.08 -19.61
N THR A 223 6.34 11.75 -19.54
CA THR A 223 5.80 10.86 -20.58
C THR A 223 4.28 11.04 -20.76
N LEU A 224 3.55 11.28 -19.66
CA LEU A 224 2.11 11.59 -19.72
C LEU A 224 1.80 12.96 -20.33
N LYS A 225 2.73 13.93 -20.28
CA LYS A 225 2.54 15.25 -20.93
C LYS A 225 2.64 15.18 -22.45
N ILE A 226 3.39 14.21 -22.98
CA ILE A 226 3.49 13.92 -24.41
C ILE A 226 2.51 12.82 -24.86
N PHE A 227 1.49 12.51 -24.03
CA PHE A 227 0.42 11.54 -24.33
C PHE A 227 0.88 10.10 -24.63
N SER A 228 2.10 9.71 -24.25
CA SER A 228 2.60 8.34 -24.45
C SER A 228 2.17 7.42 -23.30
N THR A 229 0.91 6.97 -23.33
CA THR A 229 0.31 6.17 -22.26
C THR A 229 0.97 4.79 -22.10
N GLN A 230 1.36 4.13 -23.19
CA GLN A 230 2.01 2.81 -23.15
C GLN A 230 3.38 2.86 -22.45
N ALA A 231 4.22 3.82 -22.79
CA ALA A 231 5.51 4.00 -22.12
C ALA A 231 5.32 4.41 -20.65
N ALA A 232 4.36 5.30 -20.35
CA ALA A 232 4.05 5.69 -18.98
C ALA A 232 3.59 4.49 -18.13
N THR A 233 2.76 3.60 -18.68
CA THR A 233 2.35 2.38 -17.97
C THR A 233 3.54 1.45 -17.68
N GLY A 234 4.45 1.26 -18.64
CA GLY A 234 5.66 0.46 -18.44
C GLY A 234 6.50 0.96 -17.26
N LEU A 235 6.68 2.29 -17.15
CA LEU A 235 7.37 2.90 -16.02
C LEU A 235 6.65 2.65 -14.68
N LEU A 236 5.31 2.69 -14.66
CA LEU A 236 4.52 2.40 -13.46
C LEU A 236 4.63 0.93 -13.01
N TYR A 237 4.75 -0.03 -13.93
CA TYR A 237 5.02 -1.44 -13.56
C TYR A 237 6.35 -1.59 -12.83
N ILE A 238 7.41 -0.99 -13.35
CA ILE A 238 8.73 -0.99 -12.70
C ILE A 238 8.63 -0.32 -11.33
N ASN A 239 7.93 0.81 -11.27
CA ASN A 239 7.74 1.57 -10.04
C ASN A 239 7.01 0.74 -8.95
N LEU A 240 5.98 -0.02 -9.33
CA LEU A 240 5.24 -0.91 -8.42
C LEU A 240 6.17 -1.95 -7.78
N VAL A 241 6.99 -2.63 -8.58
CA VAL A 241 7.88 -3.71 -8.08
C VAL A 241 8.91 -3.14 -7.08
N LEU A 242 9.50 -2.01 -7.42
CA LEU A 242 10.48 -1.31 -6.58
C LEU A 242 9.89 -0.84 -5.25
N ILE A 243 8.72 -0.20 -5.28
CA ILE A 243 8.00 0.24 -4.09
C ILE A 243 7.59 -0.97 -3.24
N LEU A 244 7.05 -2.04 -3.85
CA LEU A 244 6.64 -3.26 -3.14
C LEU A 244 7.81 -3.89 -2.38
N MET A 245 8.97 -4.00 -3.03
CA MET A 245 10.20 -4.52 -2.41
C MET A 245 10.60 -3.68 -1.19
N SER A 246 10.59 -2.35 -1.32
CA SER A 246 10.96 -1.47 -0.22
C SER A 246 9.96 -1.50 0.94
N GLU A 247 8.66 -1.61 0.65
CA GLU A 247 7.62 -1.69 1.67
C GLU A 247 7.74 -3.00 2.46
N MET A 248 8.14 -4.11 1.82
CA MET A 248 8.49 -5.34 2.54
C MET A 248 9.68 -5.12 3.49
N ILE A 249 10.71 -4.40 3.06
CA ILE A 249 11.89 -4.13 3.88
C ILE A 249 11.54 -3.17 5.04
N PHE A 250 10.80 -2.08 4.81
CA PHE A 250 10.37 -1.18 5.88
C PHE A 250 9.50 -1.90 6.92
N LYS A 251 8.58 -2.77 6.48
CA LYS A 251 7.79 -3.60 7.40
C LYS A 251 8.64 -4.64 8.12
N TYR A 252 9.73 -5.14 7.53
CA TYR A 252 10.69 -5.99 8.22
C TYR A 252 11.33 -5.25 9.39
N TYR A 253 11.78 -4.01 9.18
CA TYR A 253 12.34 -3.18 10.25
C TYR A 253 11.32 -2.84 11.33
N LEU A 254 10.06 -2.63 10.95
CA LEU A 254 8.96 -2.43 11.88
C LEU A 254 8.75 -3.64 12.80
N ILE A 255 8.76 -4.86 12.25
CA ILE A 255 8.52 -6.08 13.04
C ILE A 255 9.73 -6.44 13.88
N GLN A 256 10.93 -6.38 13.30
CA GLN A 256 12.15 -6.85 13.95
C GLN A 256 12.70 -5.86 14.98
N TYR A 257 12.72 -4.56 14.64
CA TYR A 257 13.35 -3.52 15.44
C TYR A 257 12.34 -2.54 16.04
N LYS A 258 11.03 -2.77 15.86
CA LYS A 258 9.96 -1.83 16.27
C LYS A 258 10.18 -0.43 15.73
N TRP A 259 10.79 -0.33 14.56
CA TRP A 259 11.22 0.92 13.96
C TRP A 259 10.27 1.31 12.82
N VAL A 260 9.49 2.36 13.06
CA VAL A 260 8.62 2.94 12.02
C VAL A 260 9.44 3.86 11.12
N LEU A 261 9.82 3.32 9.98
CA LEU A 261 10.35 4.04 8.82
C LEU A 261 9.22 4.42 7.88
#